data_AF-A0A661FFC9-F1
#
_entry.id   AF-A0A661FFC9-F1
#
_cell.length_a   1.000
_cell.length_b   1.000
_cell.length_c   1.000
_cell.angle_alpha   90.00
_cell.angle_beta   90.00
_cell.angle_gamma   90.00
#
_symmetry.space_group_name_H-M   'P 1'
#
loop_
_entity.id
_entity.type
_entity.pdbx_description
1 polymer ?
#
loop_
_entity_poly.entity_id
_entity_poly.type
_entity_poly.pdbx_seq_one_letter_code
_entity_poly.pdbx_strand_id
1 'polypeptide(L)'
;MRFLGMLVSVIIFSNPVLADMTPEERCEERGELAHKASKLRIQGIDKDTAIGSLTEEYDRPDTSITALNVRGLVTVSYMAKMKPEQMRNYAISECKKDILK
;
A
#
# COMPACT_ATOMS: atom_id res chain seq x y z
N MET A 1 6.75 -36.15 36.22
CA MET A 1 6.66 -36.01 34.76
C MET A 1 6.07 -34.64 34.45
N ARG A 2 6.77 -33.84 33.65
CA ARG A 2 6.51 -32.41 33.42
C ARG A 2 5.41 -32.24 32.37
N PHE A 3 4.34 -31.52 32.70
CA PHE A 3 3.37 -31.00 31.74
C PHE A 3 3.98 -29.80 31.02
N LEU A 4 4.21 -29.90 29.72
CA LEU A 4 4.61 -28.78 28.87
C LEU A 4 4.10 -29.02 27.44
N GLY A 5 3.50 -27.99 26.83
CA GLY A 5 3.26 -27.97 25.38
C GLY A 5 1.86 -27.46 25.02
N MET A 6 1.54 -26.20 25.31
CA MET A 6 1.38 -25.15 24.28
C MET A 6 0.14 -25.31 23.39
N LEU A 7 -0.97 -24.76 23.88
CA LEU A 7 -2.07 -24.25 23.07
C LEU A 7 -1.66 -22.86 22.55
N VAL A 8 -1.16 -22.78 21.32
CA VAL A 8 -1.18 -21.53 20.55
C VAL A 8 -1.73 -21.89 19.17
N SER A 9 -3.05 -21.77 19.08
CA SER A 9 -3.81 -21.76 17.84
C SER A 9 -3.36 -20.56 17.00
N VAL A 10 -2.33 -20.74 16.17
CA VAL A 10 -2.04 -19.82 15.08
C VAL A 10 -3.06 -20.11 13.99
N ILE A 11 -4.17 -19.37 14.03
CA ILE A 11 -5.10 -19.31 12.92
C ILE A 11 -4.38 -18.58 11.79
N ILE A 12 -3.68 -19.33 10.95
CA ILE A 12 -3.21 -18.86 9.66
C ILE A 12 -4.46 -18.80 8.79
N PHE A 13 -5.10 -17.63 8.74
CA PHE A 13 -6.00 -17.29 7.63
C PHE A 13 -5.13 -17.14 6.38
N SER A 14 -4.75 -18.28 5.81
CA SER A 14 -4.07 -18.40 4.53
C SER A 14 -5.05 -17.99 3.43
N ASN A 15 -5.10 -16.70 3.10
CA ASN A 15 -5.49 -16.31 1.75
C ASN A 15 -4.29 -16.66 0.84
N PRO A 16 -4.41 -17.65 -0.06
CA PRO A 16 -3.28 -18.14 -0.85
C PRO A 16 -2.78 -17.15 -1.91
N VAL A 17 -3.42 -15.99 -2.07
CA VAL A 17 -3.08 -14.98 -3.09
C VAL A 17 -1.95 -14.04 -2.66
N LEU A 18 -1.71 -13.87 -1.35
CA LEU A 18 -0.62 -13.03 -0.81
C LEU A 18 0.69 -13.79 -0.57
N ALA A 19 0.74 -15.10 -0.86
CA ALA A 19 1.87 -15.96 -0.49
C ALA A 19 3.13 -15.75 -1.36
N ASP A 20 2.99 -15.18 -2.57
CA ASP A 20 4.10 -15.01 -3.52
C ASP A 20 4.66 -13.58 -3.61
N MET A 21 4.00 -12.58 -3.02
CA MET A 21 4.45 -11.18 -3.13
C MET A 21 5.51 -10.85 -2.08
N THR A 22 6.70 -10.45 -2.53
CA THR A 22 7.79 -10.02 -1.66
C THR A 22 7.46 -8.66 -0.99
N PRO A 23 8.05 -8.39 0.19
CA PRO A 23 7.94 -7.07 0.83
C PRO A 23 8.37 -5.92 -0.09
N GLU A 24 9.37 -6.15 -0.93
CA GLU A 24 9.87 -5.20 -1.91
C GLU A 24 8.83 -4.87 -2.99
N GLU A 25 8.20 -5.89 -3.57
CA GLU A 25 7.14 -5.71 -4.58
C GLU A 25 5.94 -4.94 -4.01
N ARG A 26 5.54 -5.24 -2.78
CA ARG A 26 4.51 -4.47 -2.06
C ARG A 26 4.87 -2.98 -1.95
N CYS A 27 6.13 -2.67 -1.69
CA CYS A 27 6.57 -1.28 -1.63
C CYS A 27 6.60 -0.61 -3.00
N GLU A 28 6.96 -1.33 -4.05
CA GLU A 28 6.87 -0.83 -5.43
C GLU A 28 5.43 -0.55 -5.83
N GLU A 29 4.47 -1.42 -5.51
CA GLU A 29 3.03 -1.17 -5.75
C GLU A 29 2.55 0.11 -5.06
N ARG A 30 2.94 0.33 -3.80
CA ARG A 30 2.63 1.58 -3.08
C ARG A 30 3.28 2.79 -3.74
N GLY A 31 4.48 2.62 -4.26
CA GLY A 31 5.18 3.63 -5.07
C GLY A 31 4.36 4.03 -6.31
N GLU A 32 3.88 3.04 -7.06
CA GLU A 32 3.08 3.27 -8.26
C GLU A 32 1.73 3.92 -7.96
N LEU A 33 1.06 3.49 -6.89
CA LEU A 33 -0.15 4.18 -6.42
C LEU A 33 0.11 5.65 -6.10
N ALA A 34 1.21 5.94 -5.39
CA ALA A 34 1.58 7.31 -5.04
C ALA A 34 1.94 8.16 -6.28
N HIS A 35 2.65 7.55 -7.24
CA HIS A 35 2.95 8.11 -8.55
C HIS A 35 1.66 8.51 -9.28
N LYS A 36 0.71 7.58 -9.40
CA LYS A 36 -0.56 7.78 -10.10
C LYS A 36 -1.43 8.84 -9.42
N ALA A 37 -1.51 8.81 -8.09
CA ALA A 37 -2.19 9.84 -7.30
C ALA A 37 -1.61 11.25 -7.57
N SER A 38 -0.29 11.37 -7.66
CA SER A 38 0.33 12.65 -8.00
C SER A 38 0.06 13.08 -9.44
N LYS A 39 -0.07 12.15 -10.40
CA LYS A 39 -0.44 12.49 -11.78
C LYS A 39 -1.88 13.00 -11.85
N LEU A 40 -2.83 12.33 -11.20
CA LEU A 40 -4.23 12.77 -11.14
C LEU A 40 -4.35 14.18 -10.55
N ARG A 41 -3.61 14.47 -9.48
CA ARG A 41 -3.52 15.82 -8.90
C ARG A 41 -3.06 16.86 -9.91
N ILE A 42 -2.00 16.57 -10.67
CA ILE A 42 -1.45 17.50 -11.68
C ILE A 42 -2.42 17.71 -12.83
N GLN A 43 -3.20 16.68 -13.17
CA GLN A 43 -4.28 16.75 -14.15
C GLN A 43 -5.50 17.54 -13.66
N GLY A 44 -5.50 18.01 -12.41
CA GLY A 44 -6.59 18.79 -11.84
C GLY A 44 -7.79 17.95 -11.39
N ILE A 45 -7.63 16.63 -11.30
CA ILE A 45 -8.66 15.76 -10.71
C ILE A 45 -8.76 16.10 -9.22
N ASP A 46 -9.98 16.20 -8.70
CA ASP A 46 -10.18 16.44 -7.28
C ASP A 46 -9.82 15.19 -6.46
N LYS A 47 -9.50 15.42 -5.19
CA LYS A 47 -8.99 14.38 -4.30
C LYS A 47 -9.98 13.23 -4.11
N ASP A 48 -11.27 13.52 -4.02
CA ASP A 48 -12.28 12.50 -3.69
C ASP A 48 -12.56 11.62 -4.92
N THR A 49 -12.62 12.22 -6.11
CA THR A 49 -12.64 11.48 -7.38
C THR A 49 -11.40 10.61 -7.54
N ALA A 50 -10.20 11.14 -7.25
CA ALA A 50 -8.97 10.36 -7.32
C ALA A 50 -8.94 9.19 -6.33
N ILE A 51 -9.48 9.36 -5.11
CA ILE A 51 -9.63 8.26 -4.15
C ILE A 51 -10.56 7.19 -4.72
N GLY A 52 -11.73 7.58 -5.26
CA GLY A 52 -12.67 6.65 -5.86
C GLY A 52 -12.03 5.82 -6.97
N SER A 53 -11.47 6.48 -7.99
CA SER A 53 -10.87 5.81 -9.14
C SER A 53 -9.70 4.90 -8.77
N LEU A 54 -8.83 5.33 -7.85
CA LEU A 54 -7.69 4.52 -7.42
C LEU A 54 -8.09 3.38 -6.49
N THR A 55 -9.20 3.51 -5.75
CA THR A 55 -9.74 2.41 -4.93
C THR A 55 -10.29 1.31 -5.85
N GLU A 56 -11.05 1.65 -6.89
CA GLU A 56 -11.54 0.67 -7.87
C GLU A 56 -10.41 -0.07 -8.61
N GLU A 57 -9.29 0.63 -8.82
CA GLU A 57 -8.12 0.05 -9.49
C GLU A 57 -7.29 -0.84 -8.57
N TYR A 58 -7.01 -0.39 -7.35
CA TYR A 58 -6.02 -1.01 -6.48
C TYR A 58 -6.59 -1.75 -5.27
N ASP A 59 -7.84 -1.54 -4.85
CA ASP A 59 -8.42 -2.30 -3.73
C ASP A 59 -8.95 -3.65 -4.22
N ARG A 60 -8.01 -4.54 -4.57
CA ARG A 60 -8.30 -5.87 -5.13
C ARG A 60 -7.60 -6.98 -4.35
N PRO A 61 -8.17 -8.20 -4.31
CA PRO A 61 -7.64 -9.31 -3.53
C PRO A 61 -6.22 -9.77 -3.91
N ASP A 62 -5.79 -9.45 -5.13
CA ASP A 62 -4.49 -9.78 -5.73
C ASP A 62 -3.40 -8.74 -5.45
N THR A 63 -3.77 -7.61 -4.86
CA THR A 63 -2.83 -6.54 -4.51
C THR A 63 -2.58 -6.50 -3.01
N SER A 64 -1.46 -5.87 -2.64
CA SER A 64 -1.18 -5.55 -1.23
C SER A 64 -1.83 -4.25 -0.74
N ILE A 65 -2.59 -3.59 -1.61
CA ILE A 65 -3.14 -2.24 -1.39
C ILE A 65 -4.59 -2.36 -0.93
N THR A 66 -4.87 -1.73 0.22
CA THR A 66 -6.23 -1.59 0.72
C THR A 66 -6.81 -0.22 0.37
N ALA A 67 -8.14 -0.07 0.37
CA ALA A 67 -8.80 1.23 0.29
C ALA A 67 -8.24 2.27 1.30
N LEU A 68 -7.84 1.81 2.50
CA LEU A 68 -7.20 2.68 3.49
C LEU A 68 -5.83 3.17 3.02
N ASN A 69 -5.02 2.29 2.41
CA ASN A 69 -3.74 2.68 1.83
C ASN A 69 -3.92 3.68 0.67
N VAL A 70 -4.91 3.46 -0.20
CA VAL A 70 -5.28 4.40 -1.27
C VAL A 70 -5.59 5.77 -0.68
N ARG A 71 -6.51 5.84 0.28
CA ARG A 71 -6.92 7.12 0.88
C ARG A 71 -5.76 7.86 1.52
N GLY A 72 -4.91 7.15 2.25
CA GLY A 72 -3.73 7.72 2.89
C GLY A 72 -2.74 8.28 1.87
N LEU A 73 -2.34 7.47 0.89
CA LEU A 73 -1.35 7.87 -0.12
C LEU A 73 -1.87 9.00 -1.02
N VAL A 74 -3.14 8.97 -1.43
CA VAL A 74 -3.74 10.07 -2.19
C VAL A 74 -3.71 11.35 -1.37
N THR A 75 -4.09 11.30 -0.09
CA THR A 75 -4.06 12.48 0.77
C THR A 75 -2.65 13.07 0.87
N VAL A 76 -1.64 12.24 1.11
CA VAL A 76 -0.24 12.69 1.18
C VAL A 76 0.20 13.26 -0.17
N SER A 77 -0.08 12.60 -1.29
CA SER A 77 0.26 13.09 -2.64
C SER A 77 -0.34 14.47 -2.93
N TYR A 78 -1.58 14.73 -2.48
CA TYR A 78 -2.28 16.00 -2.65
C TYR A 78 -1.74 17.11 -1.74
N MET A 79 -1.33 16.77 -0.52
CA MET A 79 -0.78 17.73 0.45
C MET A 79 0.68 18.08 0.17
N ALA A 80 1.52 17.07 -0.10
CA ALA A 80 2.95 17.26 -0.28
C ALA A 80 3.29 17.93 -1.61
N LYS A 81 2.40 17.85 -2.61
CA LYS A 81 2.55 18.49 -3.94
C LYS A 81 3.88 18.19 -4.64
N MET A 82 4.51 17.07 -4.30
CA MET A 82 5.74 16.60 -4.93
C MET A 82 5.51 16.26 -6.41
N LYS A 83 6.60 16.20 -7.18
CA LYS A 83 6.55 15.64 -8.54
C LYS A 83 6.24 14.14 -8.46
N PRO A 84 5.61 13.54 -9.48
CA PRO A 84 5.19 12.14 -9.42
C PRO A 84 6.33 11.17 -9.08
N GLU A 85 7.49 11.29 -9.73
CA GLU A 85 8.66 10.44 -9.45
C GLU A 85 9.20 10.62 -8.03
N GLN A 86 9.19 11.85 -7.51
CA GLN A 86 9.61 12.11 -6.14
C GLN A 86 8.64 11.48 -5.14
N MET A 87 7.33 11.56 -5.42
CA MET A 87 6.29 10.96 -4.59
C MET A 87 6.37 9.43 -4.61
N ARG A 88 6.66 8.83 -5.77
CA ARG A 88 6.93 7.38 -5.92
C ARG A 88 8.07 6.94 -5.02
N ASN A 89 9.24 7.57 -5.19
CA ASN A 89 10.45 7.23 -4.44
C ASN A 89 10.26 7.45 -2.94
N TYR A 90 9.57 8.52 -2.55
CA TYR A 90 9.20 8.78 -1.17
C TYR A 90 8.36 7.65 -0.59
N ALA A 91 7.26 7.26 -1.24
CA ALA A 91 6.38 6.21 -0.77
C ALA A 91 7.08 4.84 -0.65
N ILE A 92 7.95 4.50 -1.61
CA ILE A 92 8.79 3.30 -1.55
C ILE A 92 9.74 3.36 -0.34
N SER A 93 10.41 4.50 -0.15
CA SER A 93 11.35 4.66 0.96
C SER A 93 10.67 4.57 2.33
N GLU A 94 9.48 5.17 2.49
CA GLU A 94 8.71 5.09 3.74
C GLU A 94 8.25 3.65 4.00
N CYS A 95 7.77 2.95 2.97
CA CYS A 95 7.38 1.55 3.08
C CYS A 95 8.56 0.65 3.50
N LYS A 96 9.74 0.86 2.93
CA LYS A 96 10.95 0.08 3.26
C LYS A 96 11.46 0.30 4.68
N LYS A 97 11.17 1.45 5.31
CA LYS A 97 11.53 1.68 6.73
C LYS A 97 10.84 0.70 7.67
N ASP A 98 9.65 0.21 7.30
CA ASP A 98 8.90 -0.74 8.12
C ASP A 98 9.39 -2.18 7.94
N ILE A 99 10.16 -2.47 6.89
CA ILE A 99 10.78 -3.79 6.63
C ILE A 99 12.09 -3.94 7.41
N LEU A 100 12.82 -2.85 7.63
CA LEU A 100 14.15 -2.85 8.26
C LEU A 100 14.12 -2.72 9.79
N LYS A 101 12.94 -2.73 10.41
CA LYS A 101 12.73 -2.67 11.87
C LYS A 101 12.38 -4.04 12.43
#